data_AF-A0A2N1Y3F2-F1
#
_entry.id   AF-A0A2N1Y3F2-F1
#
_cell.length_a   1.000
_cell.length_b   1.000
_cell.length_c   1.000
_cell.angle_alpha   90.00
_cell.angle_beta   90.00
_cell.angle_gamma   90.00
#
_symmetry.space_group_name_H-M   'P 1'
#
loop_
_entity.id
_entity.type
_entity.pdbx_description
1 polymer ?
#
loop_
_entity_poly.entity_id
_entity_poly.type
_entity_poly.pdbx_seq_one_letter_code
_entity_poly.pdbx_strand_id
1 'polypeptide(L)'
;MLTNWLGPFRLMFAAAAFILSTLAHTIPLIALAVLKLALPVRAWRLALGRVLVVLAESWIAINSLLIEKLTPTHIAITGDGIAGLVPDASYLVLCNHQSWVDIPVLQYTLNRKAPLLRFFLKRQLIWVPFLGLAWWALDFPFMRRHSRDAIARKPELALADVEATRRACRRFRDTPVAVMNFVEGTRFTVAKQQAQSSPYQHLLRPKAGGVTQVFSAMGDLLQGVLDVTIVYPQGSPSVIDLFAGRVQKIEVDLRLRTIPESLRSGGEDARTKAELRDWLNTLWREKDWLIGQK
;
A
#
# COMPACT_ATOMS: atom_id res chain seq x y z
N MET A 1 9.18 28.80 -17.31
CA MET A 1 8.60 29.96 -16.59
C MET A 1 7.08 30.15 -16.82
N LEU A 2 6.48 29.65 -17.91
CA LEU A 2 5.03 29.75 -18.15
C LEU A 2 4.15 28.75 -17.35
N THR A 3 4.74 27.80 -16.63
CA THR A 3 4.01 26.69 -15.97
C THR A 3 3.41 27.01 -14.59
N ASN A 4 3.78 28.12 -13.94
CA ASN A 4 3.38 28.38 -12.55
C ASN A 4 2.00 29.06 -12.37
N TRP A 5 1.53 29.86 -13.33
CA TRP A 5 0.25 30.59 -13.20
C TRP A 5 -0.97 29.67 -13.28
N LEU A 6 -0.83 28.52 -13.93
CA LEU A 6 -1.89 27.50 -14.02
C LEU A 6 -1.99 26.62 -12.77
N GLY A 7 -1.03 26.71 -11.83
CA GLY A 7 -0.97 25.87 -10.63
C GLY A 7 -2.28 25.86 -9.82
N PRO A 8 -2.84 27.03 -9.44
CA PRO A 8 -4.11 27.09 -8.71
C PRO A 8 -5.28 26.49 -9.48
N PHE A 9 -5.39 26.77 -10.78
CA PHE A 9 -6.47 26.24 -11.63
C PHE A 9 -6.36 24.72 -11.79
N ARG A 10 -5.16 24.19 -12.00
CA ARG A 10 -4.89 22.74 -12.03
C ARG A 10 -5.28 22.09 -10.72
N LEU A 11 -4.91 22.69 -9.58
CA LEU A 11 -5.25 22.16 -8.27
C LEU A 11 -6.76 22.14 -8.05
N MET A 12 -7.48 23.22 -8.38
CA MET A 12 -8.93 23.30 -8.27
C MET A 12 -9.62 22.26 -9.16
N PHE A 13 -9.21 22.17 -10.42
CA PHE A 13 -9.78 21.19 -11.35
C PHE A 13 -9.48 19.76 -10.91
N ALA A 14 -8.25 19.45 -10.50
CA ALA A 14 -7.86 18.13 -10.00
C ALA A 14 -8.65 17.76 -8.73
N ALA A 15 -8.83 18.70 -7.81
CA ALA A 15 -9.63 18.48 -6.60
C ALA A 15 -11.10 18.22 -6.94
N ALA A 16 -11.70 19.03 -7.82
CA ALA A 16 -13.09 18.84 -8.26
C ALA A 16 -13.28 17.49 -8.98
N ALA A 17 -12.38 17.16 -9.91
CA ALA A 17 -12.40 15.89 -10.64
C ALA A 17 -12.19 14.69 -9.70
N PHE A 18 -11.29 14.80 -8.72
CA PHE A 18 -11.09 13.77 -7.70
C PHE A 18 -12.35 13.56 -6.85
N ILE A 19 -12.99 14.64 -6.37
CA ILE A 19 -14.23 14.55 -5.58
C ILE A 19 -15.34 13.93 -6.40
N LEU A 20 -15.57 14.42 -7.62
CA LEU A 20 -16.63 13.91 -8.51
C LEU A 20 -16.39 12.44 -8.86
N SER A 21 -15.17 12.07 -9.24
CA SER A 21 -14.78 10.68 -9.49
C SER A 21 -14.99 9.80 -8.26
N THR A 22 -14.62 10.29 -7.08
CA THR A 22 -14.80 9.56 -5.82
C THR A 22 -16.27 9.32 -5.54
N LEU A 23 -17.14 10.32 -5.67
CA LEU A 23 -18.58 10.14 -5.48
C LEU A 23 -19.17 9.20 -6.53
N ALA A 24 -18.83 9.39 -7.80
CA ALA A 24 -19.33 8.58 -8.91
C ALA A 24 -18.95 7.09 -8.79
N HIS A 25 -17.82 6.75 -8.18
CA HIS A 25 -17.41 5.35 -7.95
C HIS A 25 -17.90 4.80 -6.62
N THR A 26 -17.83 5.57 -5.53
CA THR A 26 -18.15 5.08 -4.19
C THR A 26 -19.64 4.85 -4.00
N ILE A 27 -20.52 5.66 -4.60
CA ILE A 27 -21.97 5.48 -4.51
C ILE A 27 -22.41 4.11 -5.08
N PRO A 28 -22.12 3.76 -6.35
CA PRO A 28 -22.49 2.45 -6.88
C PRO A 28 -21.74 1.31 -6.18
N LEU A 29 -20.49 1.53 -5.76
CA LEU A 29 -19.73 0.54 -4.99
C LEU A 29 -20.43 0.20 -3.67
N ILE A 30 -20.89 1.20 -2.91
CA ILE A 30 -21.62 1.00 -1.65
C ILE A 30 -22.96 0.32 -1.92
N ALA A 31 -23.71 0.72 -2.95
CA ALA A 31 -24.97 0.08 -3.31
C ALA A 31 -24.79 -1.41 -3.64
N LEU A 32 -23.77 -1.75 -4.45
CA LEU A 32 -23.43 -3.14 -4.78
C LEU A 32 -22.90 -3.91 -3.57
N ALA A 33 -22.22 -3.26 -2.64
CA ALA A 33 -21.78 -3.88 -1.40
C ALA A 33 -22.96 -4.26 -0.50
N VAL A 34 -23.98 -3.39 -0.38
CA VAL A 34 -25.23 -3.69 0.33
C VAL A 34 -25.95 -4.87 -0.34
N LEU A 35 -26.04 -4.88 -1.68
CA LEU A 35 -26.59 -6.01 -2.42
C LEU A 35 -25.81 -7.32 -2.16
N LYS A 36 -24.47 -7.26 -2.17
CA LYS A 36 -23.58 -8.39 -1.85
C LYS A 36 -23.84 -8.95 -0.45
N LEU A 37 -24.23 -8.13 0.52
CA LEU A 37 -24.57 -8.58 1.89
C LEU A 37 -25.96 -9.22 1.96
N ALA A 38 -26.92 -8.73 1.18
CA ALA A 38 -28.28 -9.27 1.16
C ALA A 38 -28.37 -10.64 0.48
N LEU A 39 -27.42 -10.98 -0.41
CA LEU A 39 -27.43 -12.23 -1.16
C LEU A 39 -26.71 -13.38 -0.40
N PRO A 40 -27.40 -14.49 -0.06
CA PRO A 40 -26.79 -15.61 0.68
C PRO A 40 -25.92 -16.53 -0.21
N VAL A 41 -26.00 -16.37 -1.53
CA VAL A 41 -25.39 -17.28 -2.49
C VAL A 41 -23.91 -16.92 -2.75
N ARG A 42 -23.01 -17.88 -2.52
CA ARG A 42 -21.55 -17.68 -2.65
C ARG A 42 -21.12 -17.18 -4.04
N ALA A 43 -21.67 -17.74 -5.12
CA ALA A 43 -21.29 -17.36 -6.49
C ALA A 43 -21.58 -15.87 -6.76
N TRP A 44 -22.76 -15.39 -6.37
CA TRP A 44 -23.13 -13.98 -6.51
C TRP A 44 -22.25 -13.06 -5.67
N ARG A 45 -21.90 -13.47 -4.43
CA ARG A 45 -20.98 -12.70 -3.57
C ARG A 45 -19.58 -12.57 -4.17
N LEU A 46 -19.06 -13.62 -4.80
CA LEU A 46 -17.77 -13.61 -5.49
C LEU A 46 -17.82 -12.74 -6.76
N ALA A 47 -18.87 -12.89 -7.58
CA ALA A 47 -19.07 -12.07 -8.78
C ALA A 47 -19.16 -10.57 -8.43
N LEU A 48 -19.99 -10.20 -7.46
CA LEU A 48 -20.08 -8.83 -6.97
C LEU A 48 -18.75 -8.35 -6.38
N GLY A 49 -18.03 -9.21 -5.65
CA GLY A 49 -16.68 -8.90 -5.16
C GLY A 49 -15.71 -8.47 -6.26
N ARG A 50 -15.73 -9.16 -7.41
CA ARG A 50 -14.93 -8.78 -8.59
C ARG A 50 -15.37 -7.44 -9.17
N VAL A 51 -16.69 -7.18 -9.26
CA VAL A 51 -17.21 -5.88 -9.72
C VAL A 51 -16.78 -4.74 -8.80
N LEU A 52 -16.79 -4.92 -7.48
CA LEU A 52 -16.31 -3.91 -6.54
C LEU A 52 -14.82 -3.60 -6.78
N VAL A 53 -14.00 -4.62 -7.03
CA VAL A 53 -12.59 -4.45 -7.38
C VAL A 53 -12.43 -3.65 -8.68
N VAL A 54 -13.18 -3.98 -9.74
CA VAL A 54 -13.15 -3.24 -11.01
C VAL A 54 -13.53 -1.78 -10.83
N LEU A 55 -14.54 -1.47 -10.00
CA LEU A 55 -14.90 -0.08 -9.66
C LEU A 55 -13.74 0.63 -8.94
N ALA A 56 -13.07 -0.02 -8.00
CA ALA A 56 -11.91 0.54 -7.31
C ALA A 56 -10.74 0.80 -8.27
N GLU A 57 -10.44 -0.13 -9.16
CA GLU A 57 -9.39 0.00 -10.17
C GLU A 57 -9.72 1.09 -11.22
N SER A 58 -11.00 1.26 -11.55
CA SER A 58 -11.47 2.37 -12.40
C SER A 58 -11.25 3.72 -11.73
N TRP A 59 -11.60 3.84 -10.44
CA TRP A 59 -11.33 5.05 -9.66
C TRP A 59 -9.82 5.36 -9.60
N ILE A 60 -8.98 4.33 -9.40
CA ILE A 60 -7.52 4.47 -9.45
C ILE A 60 -7.06 4.92 -10.84
N ALA A 61 -7.62 4.36 -11.92
CA ALA A 61 -7.27 4.73 -13.28
C ALA A 61 -7.57 6.21 -13.56
N ILE A 62 -8.71 6.74 -13.08
CA ILE A 62 -9.02 8.17 -13.18
C ILE A 62 -8.00 9.01 -12.41
N ASN A 63 -7.68 8.64 -11.17
CA ASN A 63 -6.65 9.37 -10.39
C ASN A 63 -5.29 9.35 -11.09
N SER A 64 -4.96 8.23 -11.72
CA SER A 64 -3.73 8.07 -12.51
C SER A 64 -3.72 8.99 -13.74
N LEU A 65 -4.85 9.10 -14.45
CA LEU A 65 -5.03 10.03 -15.56
C LEU A 65 -4.95 11.49 -15.10
N LEU A 66 -5.48 11.83 -13.92
CA LEU A 66 -5.34 13.19 -13.37
C LEU A 66 -3.87 13.54 -13.14
N ILE A 67 -3.06 12.62 -12.61
CA ILE A 67 -1.62 12.82 -12.45
C ILE A 67 -0.96 13.00 -13.83
N GLU A 68 -1.20 12.07 -14.75
CA GLU A 68 -0.56 12.07 -16.07
C GLU A 68 -0.91 13.30 -16.93
N LYS A 69 -2.18 13.74 -16.91
CA LYS A 69 -2.67 14.79 -17.80
C LYS A 69 -2.61 16.20 -17.20
N LEU A 70 -2.67 16.34 -15.87
CA LEU A 70 -2.72 17.65 -15.23
C LEU A 70 -1.38 18.09 -14.63
N THR A 71 -0.40 17.18 -14.52
CA THR A 71 0.92 17.49 -13.94
C THR A 71 2.03 17.28 -14.98
N PRO A 72 3.16 18.00 -14.85
CA PRO A 72 4.34 17.76 -15.68
C PRO A 72 5.16 16.55 -15.17
N THR A 73 4.65 15.78 -14.22
CA THR A 73 5.41 14.74 -13.52
C THR A 73 5.69 13.55 -14.43
N HIS A 74 6.97 13.26 -14.64
CA HIS A 74 7.42 12.05 -15.30
C HIS A 74 7.70 10.95 -14.27
N ILE A 75 6.91 9.87 -14.31
CA ILE A 75 7.09 8.69 -13.45
C ILE A 75 7.94 7.66 -14.22
N ALA A 76 9.23 7.56 -13.88
CA ALA A 76 10.14 6.59 -14.46
C ALA A 76 10.06 5.26 -13.70
N ILE A 77 9.60 4.21 -14.36
CA ILE A 77 9.48 2.87 -13.78
C ILE A 77 10.65 2.00 -14.27
N THR A 78 11.44 1.46 -13.34
CA THR A 78 12.58 0.57 -13.61
C THR A 78 12.43 -0.77 -12.88
N GLY A 79 13.29 -1.72 -13.23
CA GLY A 79 13.31 -3.07 -12.67
C GLY A 79 12.44 -4.06 -13.46
N ASP A 80 12.50 -5.33 -13.07
CA ASP A 80 11.86 -6.46 -13.74
C ASP A 80 10.57 -6.93 -13.04
N GLY A 81 10.21 -6.32 -11.92
CA GLY A 81 9.17 -6.82 -11.03
C GLY A 81 7.78 -6.88 -11.65
N ILE A 82 7.46 -6.03 -12.62
CA ILE A 82 6.16 -6.06 -13.33
C ILE A 82 6.08 -7.23 -14.30
N ALA A 83 7.17 -7.55 -15.01
CA ALA A 83 7.17 -8.59 -16.05
C ALA A 83 6.94 -10.00 -15.46
N GLY A 84 7.33 -10.21 -14.19
CA GLY A 84 7.13 -11.46 -13.47
C GLY A 84 5.77 -11.61 -12.79
N LEU A 85 4.86 -10.63 -12.87
CA LEU A 85 3.57 -10.71 -12.17
C LEU A 85 2.58 -11.62 -12.90
N VAL A 86 2.07 -12.60 -12.17
CA VAL A 86 0.89 -13.40 -12.50
C VAL A 86 -0.37 -12.65 -12.02
N PRO A 87 -1.34 -12.35 -12.90
CA PRO A 87 -2.53 -11.55 -12.56
C PRO A 87 -3.38 -12.10 -11.41
N ASP A 88 -3.56 -13.42 -11.33
CA ASP A 88 -4.43 -14.07 -10.33
C ASP A 88 -3.65 -14.61 -9.11
N ALA A 89 -2.42 -14.14 -8.89
CA ALA A 89 -1.60 -14.53 -7.75
C ALA A 89 -1.58 -13.46 -6.66
N SER A 90 -1.35 -13.86 -5.41
CA SER A 90 -1.23 -12.91 -4.29
C SER A 90 0.23 -12.52 -4.04
N TYR A 91 0.46 -11.26 -3.67
CA TYR A 91 1.79 -10.72 -3.42
C TYR A 91 1.83 -9.92 -2.12
N LEU A 92 2.99 -9.93 -1.45
CA LEU A 92 3.30 -8.95 -0.42
C LEU A 92 4.10 -7.82 -1.07
N VAL A 93 3.59 -6.60 -1.02
CA VAL A 93 4.27 -5.41 -1.55
C VAL A 93 4.97 -4.70 -0.40
N LEU A 94 6.30 -4.58 -0.49
CA LEU A 94 7.13 -3.88 0.50
C LEU A 94 7.66 -2.59 -0.12
N CYS A 95 7.45 -1.46 0.56
CA CYS A 95 7.90 -0.17 0.06
C CYS A 95 8.52 0.68 1.18
N ASN A 96 9.48 1.52 0.80
CA ASN A 96 9.87 2.66 1.62
C ASN A 96 8.73 3.69 1.70
N HIS A 97 8.75 4.56 2.69
CA HIS A 97 7.66 5.51 2.92
C HIS A 97 8.19 6.91 3.16
N GLN A 98 7.86 7.85 2.28
CA GLN A 98 8.35 9.22 2.31
C GLN A 98 7.20 10.24 2.28
N SER A 99 6.21 10.01 1.43
CA SER A 99 5.17 10.99 1.14
C SER A 99 3.75 10.38 1.19
N TRP A 100 2.74 11.25 1.27
CA TRP A 100 1.38 10.87 0.92
C TRP A 100 1.23 10.50 -0.57
N VAL A 101 2.12 11.02 -1.43
CA VAL A 101 2.20 10.73 -2.86
C VAL A 101 2.59 9.27 -3.13
N ASP A 102 3.18 8.57 -2.16
CA ASP A 102 3.57 7.16 -2.30
C ASP A 102 2.39 6.27 -2.69
N ILE A 103 1.22 6.48 -2.08
CA ILE A 103 0.03 5.66 -2.35
C ILE A 103 -0.49 5.88 -3.78
N PRO A 104 -0.73 7.12 -4.24
CA PRO A 104 -1.06 7.38 -5.64
C PRO A 104 -0.02 6.85 -6.63
N VAL A 105 1.29 6.94 -6.32
CA VAL A 105 2.35 6.41 -7.19
C VAL A 105 2.32 4.89 -7.27
N LEU A 106 2.14 4.20 -6.15
CA LEU A 106 1.99 2.73 -6.12
C LEU A 106 0.74 2.31 -6.90
N GLN A 107 -0.37 3.00 -6.68
CA GLN A 107 -1.62 2.77 -7.39
C GLN A 107 -1.43 3.01 -8.89
N TYR A 108 -0.86 4.13 -9.32
CA TYR A 108 -0.52 4.42 -10.72
C TYR A 108 0.34 3.30 -11.34
N THR A 109 1.35 2.86 -10.60
CA THR A 109 2.34 1.89 -11.08
C THR A 109 1.74 0.49 -11.26
N LEU A 110 0.90 0.05 -10.31
CA LEU A 110 0.46 -1.34 -10.16
C LEU A 110 -1.01 -1.60 -10.53
N ASN A 111 -1.82 -0.57 -10.73
CA ASN A 111 -3.23 -0.74 -11.08
C ASN A 111 -3.39 -1.65 -12.30
N ARG A 112 -4.20 -2.71 -12.17
CA ARG A 112 -4.44 -3.74 -13.21
C ARG A 112 -3.20 -4.51 -13.70
N LYS A 113 -2.04 -4.33 -13.04
CA LYS A 113 -0.81 -5.14 -13.26
C LYS A 113 -0.56 -6.12 -12.12
N ALA A 114 -0.96 -5.74 -10.91
CA ALA A 114 -1.08 -6.61 -9.75
C ALA A 114 -2.54 -6.59 -9.27
N PRO A 115 -2.99 -7.59 -8.48
CA PRO A 115 -4.28 -7.48 -7.80
C PRO A 115 -4.39 -6.19 -6.98
N LEU A 116 -5.62 -5.73 -6.75
CA LEU A 116 -5.89 -4.51 -6.00
C LEU A 116 -5.08 -4.43 -4.70
N LEU A 117 -4.31 -3.35 -4.57
CA LEU A 117 -3.52 -3.05 -3.38
C LEU A 117 -4.43 -2.88 -2.17
N ARG A 118 -4.22 -3.70 -1.14
CA ARG A 118 -4.91 -3.61 0.15
C ARG A 118 -3.93 -3.25 1.24
N PHE A 119 -4.30 -2.25 2.04
CA PHE A 119 -3.48 -1.71 3.13
C PHE A 119 -4.12 -2.01 4.47
N PHE A 120 -3.30 -2.15 5.51
CA PHE A 120 -3.76 -2.14 6.90
C PHE A 120 -4.14 -0.71 7.32
N LEU A 121 -5.44 -0.40 7.23
CA LEU A 121 -5.99 0.91 7.54
C LEU A 121 -6.11 1.13 9.05
N LYS A 122 -5.94 2.37 9.50
CA LYS A 122 -6.28 2.74 10.88
C LYS A 122 -7.79 2.67 11.05
N ARG A 123 -8.29 2.14 12.17
CA ARG A 123 -9.73 2.05 12.47
C ARG A 123 -10.48 3.37 12.29
N GLN A 124 -9.84 4.50 12.60
CA GLN A 124 -10.44 5.84 12.45
C GLN A 124 -10.81 6.17 10.99
N LEU A 125 -10.16 5.55 10.01
CA LEU A 125 -10.42 5.81 8.59
C LEU A 125 -11.78 5.29 8.12
N ILE A 126 -12.47 4.46 8.91
CA ILE A 126 -13.84 4.04 8.59
C ILE A 126 -14.83 5.23 8.59
N TRP A 127 -14.47 6.31 9.27
CA TRP A 127 -15.30 7.52 9.39
C TRP A 127 -15.03 8.56 8.29
N VAL A 128 -14.10 8.30 7.37
CA VAL A 128 -13.90 9.17 6.21
C VAL A 128 -15.14 9.04 5.31
N PRO A 129 -15.89 10.13 5.04
CA PRO A 129 -17.11 10.05 4.25
C PRO A 129 -16.87 9.36 2.91
N PHE A 130 -17.78 8.44 2.55
CA PHE A 130 -17.74 7.58 1.36
C PHE A 130 -16.57 6.57 1.29
N LEU A 131 -15.33 7.04 1.41
CA LEU A 131 -14.13 6.19 1.31
C LEU A 131 -14.04 5.16 2.45
N GLY A 132 -14.42 5.53 3.68
CA GLY A 132 -14.44 4.63 4.83
C GLY A 132 -15.28 3.38 4.58
N LEU A 133 -16.49 3.58 4.07
CA LEU A 133 -17.41 2.49 3.69
C LEU A 133 -16.93 1.73 2.45
N ALA A 134 -16.34 2.42 1.46
CA ALA A 134 -15.79 1.77 0.28
C ALA A 134 -14.64 0.81 0.63
N TRP A 135 -13.71 1.24 1.49
CA TRP A 135 -12.63 0.36 1.98
C TRP A 135 -13.18 -0.84 2.74
N TRP A 136 -14.19 -0.64 3.58
CA TRP A 136 -14.86 -1.75 4.26
C TRP A 136 -15.50 -2.74 3.28
N ALA A 137 -16.21 -2.24 2.27
CA ALA A 137 -16.84 -3.05 1.22
C ALA A 137 -15.83 -3.85 0.37
N LEU A 138 -14.61 -3.30 0.19
CA LEU A 138 -13.49 -3.92 -0.50
C LEU A 138 -12.65 -4.86 0.38
N ASP A 139 -13.15 -5.18 1.58
CA ASP A 139 -12.52 -6.06 2.57
C ASP A 139 -11.16 -5.56 3.09
N PHE A 140 -10.92 -4.23 3.09
CA PHE A 140 -9.70 -3.67 3.66
C PHE A 140 -9.66 -3.94 5.18
N PRO A 141 -8.50 -4.34 5.71
CA PRO A 141 -8.33 -4.57 7.14
C PRO A 141 -8.24 -3.25 7.91
N PHE A 142 -9.12 -3.06 8.89
CA PHE A 142 -9.07 -1.94 9.84
C PHE A 142 -8.42 -2.37 11.16
N MET A 143 -7.28 -1.78 11.46
CA MET A 143 -6.46 -2.10 12.62
C MET A 143 -6.64 -1.08 13.74
N ARG A 144 -6.72 -1.60 14.97
CA ARG A 144 -6.54 -0.78 16.18
C ARG A 144 -5.03 -0.58 16.34
N ARG A 145 -4.62 0.62 16.75
CA ARG A 145 -3.22 0.90 17.07
C ARG A 145 -3.16 1.12 18.57
N HIS A 146 -2.76 0.09 19.30
CA HIS A 146 -2.52 0.20 20.73
C HIS A 146 -1.14 0.79 20.98
N SER A 147 -1.04 1.73 21.93
CA SER A 147 0.26 2.26 22.37
C SER A 147 1.04 1.19 23.11
N ARG A 148 2.37 1.34 23.19
CA ARG A 148 3.22 0.42 23.96
C ARG A 148 2.76 0.32 25.41
N ASP A 149 2.42 1.45 26.02
CA ASP A 149 1.93 1.49 27.41
C ASP A 149 0.58 0.79 27.56
N ALA A 150 -0.32 0.91 26.58
CA ALA A 150 -1.60 0.22 26.61
C ALA A 150 -1.42 -1.30 26.51
N ILE A 151 -0.50 -1.76 25.65
CA ILE A 151 -0.17 -3.19 25.52
C ILE A 151 0.53 -3.70 26.80
N ALA A 152 1.44 -2.92 27.37
CA ALA A 152 2.12 -3.29 28.61
C ALA A 152 1.13 -3.46 29.77
N ARG A 153 0.11 -2.59 29.85
CA ARG A 153 -0.97 -2.70 30.84
C ARG A 153 -1.94 -3.84 30.55
N LYS A 154 -2.18 -4.17 29.29
CA LYS A 154 -3.10 -5.22 28.83
C LYS A 154 -2.52 -6.02 27.66
N PRO A 155 -1.68 -7.04 27.94
CA PRO A 155 -1.01 -7.83 26.89
C PRO A 155 -1.97 -8.51 25.91
N GLU A 156 -3.17 -8.85 26.38
CA GLU A 156 -4.31 -9.35 25.59
C GLU A 156 -4.67 -8.49 24.36
N LEU A 157 -4.39 -7.17 24.40
CA LEU A 157 -4.62 -6.28 23.26
C LEU A 157 -3.73 -6.64 22.05
N ALA A 158 -2.50 -7.12 22.29
CA ALA A 158 -1.61 -7.54 21.22
C ALA A 158 -2.13 -8.82 20.53
N LEU A 159 -2.69 -9.74 21.30
CA LEU A 159 -3.30 -10.98 20.77
C LEU A 159 -4.53 -10.67 19.93
N ALA A 160 -5.37 -9.72 20.37
CA ALA A 160 -6.56 -9.31 19.63
C ALA A 160 -6.23 -8.71 18.25
N ASP A 161 -5.16 -7.92 18.14
CA ASP A 161 -4.69 -7.34 16.87
C ASP A 161 -4.16 -8.42 15.91
N VAL A 162 -3.39 -9.38 16.43
CA VAL A 162 -2.92 -10.53 15.63
C VAL A 162 -4.10 -11.32 15.09
N GLU A 163 -5.10 -11.59 15.92
CA GLU A 163 -6.25 -12.38 15.49
C GLU A 163 -7.16 -11.63 14.51
N ALA A 164 -7.31 -10.31 14.68
CA ALA A 164 -7.99 -9.46 13.70
C ALA A 164 -7.27 -9.49 12.34
N THR A 165 -5.94 -9.50 12.36
CA THR A 165 -5.11 -9.64 11.15
C THR A 165 -5.31 -10.99 10.49
N ARG A 166 -5.23 -12.09 11.26
CA ARG A 166 -5.50 -13.44 10.76
C ARG A 166 -6.91 -13.57 10.17
N ARG A 167 -7.94 -13.00 10.83
CA ARG A 167 -9.31 -12.94 10.30
C ARG A 167 -9.40 -12.20 8.97
N ALA A 168 -8.72 -11.06 8.85
CA ALA A 168 -8.71 -10.31 7.61
C ALA A 168 -8.01 -11.09 6.48
N CYS A 169 -6.85 -11.67 6.74
CA CYS A 169 -6.10 -12.47 5.76
C CYS A 169 -6.85 -13.73 5.33
N ARG A 170 -7.67 -14.35 6.20
CA ARG A 170 -8.54 -15.47 5.81
C ARG A 170 -9.52 -15.09 4.69
N ARG A 171 -10.01 -13.85 4.65
CA ARG A 171 -10.88 -13.37 3.56
C ARG A 171 -10.15 -13.25 2.22
N PHE A 172 -8.82 -13.15 2.23
CA PHE A 172 -8.01 -13.08 1.02
C PHE A 172 -7.70 -14.45 0.42
N ARG A 173 -8.03 -15.55 1.10
CA ARG A 173 -7.79 -16.90 0.55
C ARG A 173 -8.60 -17.18 -0.71
N ASP A 174 -9.78 -16.58 -0.81
CA ASP A 174 -10.70 -16.77 -1.95
C ASP A 174 -10.50 -15.74 -3.06
N THR A 175 -9.59 -14.77 -2.93
CA THR A 175 -9.42 -13.69 -3.92
C THR A 175 -7.99 -13.15 -3.94
N PRO A 176 -7.36 -13.06 -5.12
CA PRO A 176 -6.02 -12.50 -5.25
C PRO A 176 -5.89 -11.11 -4.62
N VAL A 177 -4.79 -10.88 -3.91
CA VAL A 177 -4.52 -9.62 -3.22
C VAL A 177 -3.04 -9.24 -3.30
N ALA A 178 -2.77 -7.95 -3.48
CA ALA A 178 -1.47 -7.37 -3.21
C ALA A 178 -1.51 -6.67 -1.84
N VAL A 179 -0.98 -7.32 -0.81
CA VAL A 179 -0.97 -6.77 0.56
C VAL A 179 0.16 -5.77 0.65
N MET A 180 -0.17 -4.49 0.81
CA MET A 180 0.80 -3.41 0.80
C MET A 180 1.27 -3.05 2.22
N ASN A 181 2.59 -2.99 2.40
CA ASN A 181 3.23 -2.66 3.67
C ASN A 181 4.35 -1.62 3.49
N PHE A 182 4.13 -0.45 4.10
CA PHE A 182 5.17 0.55 4.34
C PHE A 182 5.97 0.14 5.58
N VAL A 183 7.06 -0.61 5.37
CA VAL A 183 7.76 -1.37 6.42
C VAL A 183 8.39 -0.46 7.48
N GLU A 184 8.72 0.79 7.14
CA GLU A 184 9.19 1.82 8.08
C GLU A 184 8.11 2.19 9.13
N GLY A 185 6.84 1.97 8.80
CA GLY A 185 5.67 2.25 9.62
C GLY A 185 5.37 3.74 9.81
N THR A 186 6.18 4.62 9.23
CA THR A 186 6.01 6.08 9.22
C THR A 186 6.78 6.67 8.05
N ARG A 187 6.37 7.86 7.60
CA ARG A 187 7.10 8.61 6.57
C ARG A 187 8.47 9.03 7.06
N PHE A 188 9.48 8.84 6.22
CA PHE A 188 10.85 9.23 6.42
C PHE A 188 10.95 10.73 6.73
N THR A 189 11.76 11.04 7.73
CA THR A 189 12.31 12.38 7.97
C THR A 189 13.71 12.21 8.55
N VAL A 190 14.61 13.15 8.28
CA VAL A 190 15.96 13.15 8.84
C VAL A 190 15.92 13.08 10.37
N ALA A 191 15.01 13.81 11.01
CA ALA A 191 14.84 13.78 12.46
C ALA A 191 14.50 12.36 12.99
N LYS A 192 13.62 11.62 12.31
CA LYS A 192 13.27 10.24 12.71
C LYS A 192 14.41 9.26 12.45
N GLN A 193 15.12 9.45 11.35
CA GLN A 193 16.29 8.64 11.00
C GLN A 193 17.38 8.77 12.07
N GLN A 194 17.68 10.00 12.49
CA GLN A 194 18.62 10.29 13.56
C GLN A 194 18.13 9.75 14.91
N ALA A 195 16.87 9.99 15.26
CA ALA A 195 16.29 9.56 16.55
C ALA A 195 16.29 8.04 16.77
N GLN A 196 16.28 7.24 15.71
CA GLN A 196 16.37 5.77 15.81
C GLN A 196 17.78 5.23 15.50
N SER A 197 18.74 6.11 15.23
CA SER A 197 20.09 5.75 14.75
C SER A 197 20.02 4.75 13.57
N SER A 198 19.29 5.13 12.53
CA SER A 198 19.15 4.27 11.34
C SER A 198 20.53 3.93 10.76
N PRO A 199 20.83 2.67 10.46
CA PRO A 199 22.09 2.31 9.79
C PRO A 199 22.08 2.63 8.29
N TYR A 200 20.96 3.13 7.77
CA TYR A 200 20.72 3.46 6.36
C TYR A 200 20.78 4.97 6.14
N GLN A 201 21.33 5.41 5.01
CA GLN A 201 21.50 6.84 4.68
C GLN A 201 20.22 7.52 4.20
N HIS A 202 19.31 6.77 3.58
CA HIS A 202 18.09 7.29 2.94
C HIS A 202 16.80 6.67 3.48
N LEU A 203 16.90 5.74 4.43
CA LEU A 203 15.76 4.96 4.94
C LEU A 203 15.66 4.96 6.46
N LEU A 204 14.44 4.76 6.97
CA LEU A 204 14.24 4.36 8.36
C LEU A 204 14.46 2.84 8.54
N ARG A 205 14.66 2.41 9.79
CA ARG A 205 14.77 0.98 10.12
C ARG A 205 13.47 0.24 9.75
N PRO A 206 13.55 -0.90 9.02
CA PRO A 206 12.37 -1.70 8.71
C PRO A 206 11.80 -2.34 9.98
N LYS A 207 10.48 -2.39 10.08
CA LYS A 207 9.75 -3.07 11.16
C LYS A 207 9.18 -4.38 10.66
N ALA A 208 9.69 -5.49 11.21
CA ALA A 208 9.29 -6.84 10.81
C ALA A 208 7.82 -7.18 11.15
N GLY A 209 7.22 -6.56 12.18
CA GLY A 209 5.93 -6.99 12.73
C GLY A 209 4.80 -7.14 11.72
N GLY A 210 4.61 -6.15 10.84
CA GLY A 210 3.56 -6.23 9.80
C GLY A 210 3.86 -7.30 8.75
N VAL A 211 5.13 -7.54 8.43
CA VAL A 211 5.57 -8.59 7.48
C VAL A 211 5.37 -9.97 8.10
N THR A 212 5.74 -10.15 9.38
CA THR A 212 5.50 -11.39 10.14
C THR A 212 4.02 -11.75 10.14
N GLN A 213 3.14 -10.79 10.37
CA GLN A 213 1.70 -11.03 10.40
C GLN A 213 1.16 -11.52 9.05
N VAL A 214 1.66 -10.95 7.93
CA VAL A 214 1.25 -11.40 6.59
C VAL A 214 1.77 -12.81 6.30
N PHE A 215 3.06 -13.08 6.54
CA PHE A 215 3.62 -14.42 6.32
C PHE A 215 2.97 -15.48 7.19
N SER A 216 2.74 -15.22 8.48
CA SER A 216 2.03 -16.14 9.38
C SER A 216 0.59 -16.45 8.93
N ALA A 217 -0.10 -15.48 8.30
CA ALA A 217 -1.49 -15.65 7.94
C ALA A 217 -1.73 -16.22 6.54
N MET A 218 -0.81 -15.95 5.59
CA MET A 218 -1.00 -16.30 4.17
C MET A 218 0.31 -16.49 3.38
N GLY A 219 1.45 -16.75 4.03
CA GLY A 219 2.73 -16.95 3.35
C GLY A 219 2.70 -18.04 2.28
N ASP A 220 1.95 -19.12 2.54
CA ASP A 220 1.65 -20.21 1.61
C ASP A 220 0.94 -19.77 0.32
N LEU A 221 0.15 -18.69 0.39
CA LEU A 221 -0.62 -18.16 -0.73
C LEU A 221 0.12 -17.10 -1.54
N LEU A 222 1.24 -16.59 -1.03
CA LEU A 222 2.00 -15.54 -1.70
C LEU A 222 2.88 -16.14 -2.81
N GLN A 223 2.70 -15.68 -4.04
CA GLN A 223 3.57 -16.05 -5.15
C GLN A 223 4.97 -15.45 -4.98
N GLY A 224 5.06 -14.25 -4.41
CA GLY A 224 6.32 -13.55 -4.20
C GLY A 224 6.15 -12.27 -3.39
N VAL A 225 7.29 -11.59 -3.20
CA VAL A 225 7.33 -10.26 -2.59
C VAL A 225 7.68 -9.26 -3.68
N LEU A 226 6.83 -8.26 -3.85
CA LEU A 226 7.11 -7.13 -4.73
C LEU A 226 7.83 -6.04 -3.92
N ASP A 227 9.14 -5.96 -4.11
CA ASP A 227 10.02 -5.00 -3.46
C ASP A 227 10.03 -3.70 -4.28
N VAL A 228 9.40 -2.64 -3.76
CA VAL A 228 9.20 -1.37 -4.45
C VAL A 228 10.03 -0.28 -3.79
N THR A 229 10.79 0.46 -4.58
CA THR A 229 11.57 1.62 -4.13
C THR A 229 11.08 2.86 -4.84
N ILE A 230 10.53 3.81 -4.09
CA ILE A 230 10.14 5.12 -4.63
C ILE A 230 11.23 6.12 -4.26
N VAL A 231 11.65 6.94 -5.23
CA VAL A 231 12.58 8.05 -5.04
C VAL A 231 11.95 9.32 -5.57
N TYR A 232 12.04 10.38 -4.78
CA TYR A 232 11.69 11.74 -5.17
C TYR A 232 12.98 12.56 -5.24
N PRO A 233 13.60 12.73 -6.42
CA PRO A 233 14.89 13.40 -6.53
C PRO A 233 14.90 14.84 -5.98
N GLN A 234 13.74 15.53 -6.05
CA GLN A 234 13.58 16.88 -5.49
C GLN A 234 13.17 16.90 -4.00
N GLY A 235 13.24 15.77 -3.30
CA GLY A 235 12.77 15.61 -1.92
C GLY A 235 11.30 15.21 -1.83
N SER A 236 10.84 14.89 -0.61
CA SER A 236 9.51 14.33 -0.36
C SER A 236 8.39 15.35 -0.62
N PRO A 237 7.57 15.21 -1.68
CA PRO A 237 6.55 16.19 -2.02
C PRO A 237 5.27 16.00 -1.18
N SER A 238 4.39 17.00 -1.16
CA SER A 238 2.99 16.83 -0.79
C SER A 238 2.12 16.55 -2.03
N VAL A 239 0.86 16.13 -1.82
CA VAL A 239 -0.13 16.00 -2.92
C VAL A 239 -0.39 17.35 -3.59
N ILE A 240 -0.30 18.46 -2.83
CA ILE A 240 -0.44 19.81 -3.37
C ILE A 240 0.75 20.12 -4.27
N ASP A 241 1.97 19.76 -3.88
CA ASP A 241 3.16 19.96 -4.73
C ASP A 241 3.04 19.22 -6.06
N LEU A 242 2.49 18.00 -6.03
CA LEU A 242 2.22 17.21 -7.23
C LEU A 242 1.27 17.94 -8.20
N PHE A 243 0.07 18.31 -7.74
CA PHE A 243 -0.93 18.95 -8.60
C PHE A 243 -0.67 20.43 -8.90
N ALA A 244 0.16 21.10 -8.10
CA ALA A 244 0.70 22.42 -8.43
C ALA A 244 1.82 22.35 -9.49
N GLY A 245 2.23 21.16 -9.91
CA GLY A 245 3.24 20.94 -10.93
C GLY A 245 4.68 21.18 -10.45
N ARG A 246 4.94 21.08 -9.14
CA ARG A 246 6.28 21.24 -8.54
C ARG A 246 7.09 19.94 -8.54
N VAL A 247 6.45 18.80 -8.78
CA VAL A 247 7.11 17.49 -8.88
C VAL A 247 7.39 17.19 -10.34
N GLN A 248 8.66 17.17 -10.75
CA GLN A 248 9.03 16.93 -12.15
C GLN A 248 9.30 15.45 -12.44
N LYS A 249 9.88 14.73 -11.48
CA LYS A 249 10.29 13.35 -11.67
C LYS A 249 9.97 12.54 -10.42
N ILE A 250 9.48 11.32 -10.63
CA ILE A 250 9.37 10.30 -9.60
C ILE A 250 10.00 9.05 -10.18
N GLU A 251 10.88 8.40 -9.42
CA GLU A 251 11.47 7.13 -9.85
C GLU A 251 10.89 5.99 -9.01
N VAL A 252 10.49 4.92 -9.68
CA VAL A 252 9.96 3.72 -9.05
C VAL A 252 10.74 2.53 -9.56
N ASP A 253 11.47 1.86 -8.69
CA ASP A 253 12.10 0.57 -8.99
C ASP A 253 11.26 -0.56 -8.41
N LEU A 254 10.96 -1.57 -9.23
CA LEU A 254 10.19 -2.74 -8.81
C LEU A 254 10.97 -4.02 -9.08
N ARG A 255 11.12 -4.84 -8.05
CA ARG A 255 11.77 -6.15 -8.14
C ARG A 255 10.86 -7.22 -7.57
N LEU A 256 10.67 -8.30 -8.31
CA LEU A 256 9.95 -9.47 -7.80
C LEU A 256 10.96 -10.37 -7.08
N ARG A 257 10.71 -10.64 -5.79
CA ARG A 257 11.59 -11.44 -4.94
C ARG A 257 10.92 -12.77 -4.59
N THR A 258 11.69 -13.84 -4.64
CA THR A 258 11.30 -15.14 -4.10
C THR A 258 11.23 -15.08 -2.58
N ILE A 259 10.22 -15.73 -2.01
CA ILE A 259 10.07 -15.84 -0.55
C ILE A 259 10.91 -17.04 -0.09
N PRO A 260 11.87 -16.86 0.84
CA PRO A 260 12.58 -17.99 1.44
C PRO A 260 11.60 -18.97 2.07
N GLU A 261 11.81 -20.27 1.85
CA GLU A 261 10.85 -21.31 2.26
C GLU A 261 10.63 -21.35 3.78
N SER A 262 11.69 -21.11 4.54
CA SER A 262 11.67 -20.91 5.99
C SER A 262 10.68 -19.82 6.43
N LEU A 263 10.61 -18.70 5.69
CA LEU A 263 9.72 -17.57 5.99
C LEU A 263 8.29 -17.81 5.50
N ARG A 264 8.12 -18.60 4.44
CA ARG A 264 6.82 -18.96 3.86
C ARG A 264 5.93 -19.69 4.86
N SER A 265 6.52 -20.55 5.69
CA SER A 265 5.81 -21.28 6.76
C SER A 265 5.28 -20.37 7.88
N GLY A 266 5.74 -19.12 7.97
CA GLY A 266 5.15 -18.11 8.84
C GLY A 266 5.34 -18.37 10.34
N GLY A 267 6.40 -19.10 10.72
CA GLY A 267 6.75 -19.40 12.11
C GLY A 267 6.89 -18.14 12.98
N GLU A 268 6.37 -18.22 14.21
CA GLU A 268 6.49 -17.15 15.21
C GLU A 268 7.62 -17.39 16.23
N ASP A 269 8.42 -18.44 16.04
CA ASP A 269 9.57 -18.77 16.88
C ASP A 269 10.73 -17.75 16.69
N ALA A 270 11.69 -17.79 17.61
CA ALA A 270 12.79 -16.83 17.63
C ALA A 270 13.69 -16.93 16.40
N ARG A 271 13.88 -18.13 15.84
CA ARG A 271 14.73 -18.36 14.67
C ARG A 271 14.09 -17.76 13.43
N THR A 272 12.82 -18.06 13.17
CA THR A 272 12.09 -17.51 12.03
C THR A 272 12.02 -15.97 12.09
N LYS A 273 11.82 -15.40 13.29
CA LYS A 273 11.85 -13.94 13.48
C LYS A 273 13.22 -13.32 13.19
N ALA A 274 14.31 -13.99 13.61
CA ALA A 274 15.66 -13.52 13.33
C ALA A 274 15.97 -13.57 11.83
N GLU A 275 15.63 -14.68 11.18
CA GLU A 275 15.80 -14.85 9.74
C GLU A 275 15.01 -13.82 8.93
N LEU A 276 13.77 -13.55 9.31
CA LEU A 276 12.95 -12.51 8.68
C LEU A 276 13.62 -11.13 8.81
N ARG A 277 14.14 -10.81 10.00
CA ARG A 277 14.81 -9.54 10.25
C ARG A 277 16.06 -9.40 9.37
N ASP A 278 16.84 -10.46 9.24
CA ASP A 278 18.07 -10.45 8.45
C ASP A 278 17.78 -10.36 6.94
N TRP A 279 16.74 -11.05 6.48
CA TRP A 279 16.23 -10.93 5.12
C TRP A 279 15.73 -9.51 4.81
N LEU A 280 14.91 -8.93 5.69
CA LEU A 280 14.44 -7.54 5.54
C LEU A 280 15.59 -6.53 5.56
N ASN A 281 16.60 -6.73 6.43
CA ASN A 281 17.78 -5.87 6.46
C ASN A 281 18.60 -5.96 5.17
N THR A 282 18.64 -7.13 4.53
CA THR A 282 19.29 -7.31 3.22
C THR A 282 18.56 -6.53 2.14
N LEU A 283 17.23 -6.68 2.05
CA LEU A 283 16.41 -5.87 1.14
C LEU A 283 16.59 -4.36 1.38
N TRP A 284 16.65 -3.95 2.65
CA TRP A 284 16.83 -2.55 3.01
C TRP A 284 18.20 -2.00 2.61
N ARG A 285 19.29 -2.78 2.76
CA ARG A 285 20.63 -2.37 2.30
C ARG A 285 20.65 -2.18 0.78
N GLU A 286 20.07 -3.12 0.04
CA GLU A 286 19.97 -3.01 -1.43
C GLU A 286 19.15 -1.78 -1.84
N LYS A 287 18.04 -1.53 -1.14
CA LYS A 287 17.17 -0.37 -1.36
C LYS A 287 17.88 0.94 -1.07
N ASP A 288 18.59 1.03 0.06
CA ASP A 288 19.34 2.23 0.44
C ASP A 288 20.44 2.55 -0.58
N TRP A 289 21.19 1.52 -1.01
CA TRP A 289 22.20 1.67 -2.06
C TRP A 289 21.58 2.15 -3.37
N LEU A 290 20.46 1.56 -3.81
CA LEU A 290 19.77 1.95 -5.03
C LEU A 290 19.29 3.40 -4.98
N ILE A 291 18.78 3.86 -3.83
CA ILE A 291 18.37 5.26 -3.65
C ILE A 291 19.57 6.19 -3.84
N GLY A 292 20.75 5.82 -3.34
CA GLY A 292 21.97 6.60 -3.53
C GLY A 292 22.48 6.67 -4.98
N GLN A 293 21.95 5.86 -5.90
CA GLN A 293 22.29 5.90 -7.33
C GLN A 293 21.31 6.72 -8.19
N LYS A 294 20.21 7.21 -7.61
CA LYS A 294 19.10 7.88 -8.31
C LYS A 294 19.00 9.35 -7.92
#